data_AF-A0A8T6EQ08-F1
#
_entry.id   AF-A0A8T6EQ08-F1
#
_cell.length_a   1.000
_cell.length_b   1.000
_cell.length_c   1.000
_cell.angle_alpha   90.00
_cell.angle_beta   90.00
_cell.angle_gamma   90.00
#
_symmetry.space_group_name_H-M   'P 1'
#
loop_
_entity.id
_entity.type
_entity.pdbx_description
1 polymer ?
#
loop_
_entity_poly.entity_id
_entity_poly.type
_entity_poly.pdbx_seq_one_letter_code
_entity_poly.pdbx_strand_id
1 'polypeptide(L)'
;MPPPATPLAALAAALASDPPDRGEVAKALGALLRTRGWSARALGRALGKHGSTASAWLRGDWLPPPWLALAIAAIDAGDERGEPLDREALELRLEAGGWAVAQLAAALGASQLMVRRWLRGHAPPPPELALALAEAERRTPRAARGAEAAQRPHEAGPDAVDSGDSGSAAAALNETMHARGWSARALERALGRGVDGSIVTSWRRGRRPAPPWLALALDALDAGDELGEALDHDALRERVETGGWSSVRLAEALGIPQIVLIRWLRGRSSPPPELALALTEAERRVPRSARRDVSPDAHAETARLAFAEALSTAHTLDRRLRAARYHGEPSAAIAAAAEHAAAARTAVAEALRALMDAAGWSARGLGLALGVDGRKTLTRWRRGEQLPPPWLALALAALAEGDEPGEPIDAAALRARMEAGGWSTQGLASALGVASAAVTRWRAGRTAPGSTVALALGFAERRTPRAARN
;
A
#
# COMPACT_ATOMS: atom_id res chain seq x y z
N MET A 1 42.05 34.88 -3.71
CA MET A 1 41.48 33.53 -3.96
C MET A 1 40.89 33.01 -2.66
N PRO A 2 39.63 32.59 -2.60
CA PRO A 2 39.08 31.97 -1.40
C PRO A 2 39.80 30.63 -1.11
N PRO A 3 39.95 30.23 0.17
CA PRO A 3 40.52 28.93 0.52
C PRO A 3 39.67 27.77 -0.06
N PRO A 4 40.27 26.62 -0.38
CA PRO A 4 39.53 25.48 -0.88
C PRO A 4 38.49 25.02 0.16
N ALA A 5 37.27 24.75 -0.28
CA ALA A 5 36.21 24.24 0.58
C ALA A 5 36.65 22.90 1.21
N THR A 6 36.38 22.72 2.51
CA THR A 6 36.65 21.43 3.17
C THR A 6 35.81 20.33 2.51
N PRO A 7 36.29 19.07 2.49
CA PRO A 7 35.52 17.97 1.88
C PRO A 7 34.10 17.82 2.45
N LEU A 8 33.90 18.18 3.73
CA LEU A 8 32.58 18.14 4.38
C LEU A 8 31.68 19.26 3.86
N ALA A 9 32.22 20.48 3.71
CA ALA A 9 31.49 21.60 3.12
C ALA A 9 31.12 21.34 1.65
N ALA A 10 32.02 20.70 0.90
CA ALA A 10 31.74 20.28 -0.48
C ALA A 10 30.60 19.25 -0.56
N LEU A 11 30.56 18.26 0.35
CA LEU A 11 29.46 17.31 0.43
C LEU A 11 28.13 18.00 0.79
N ALA A 12 28.14 18.90 1.76
CA ALA A 12 26.95 19.65 2.16
C ALA A 12 26.40 20.51 1.01
N ALA A 13 27.28 21.20 0.28
CA ALA A 13 26.89 22.00 -0.88
C ALA A 13 26.32 21.13 -2.02
N ALA A 14 26.93 19.97 -2.30
CA ALA A 14 26.45 19.04 -3.31
C ALA A 14 25.09 18.42 -2.95
N LEU A 15 24.82 18.18 -1.66
CA LEU A 15 23.52 17.69 -1.18
C LEU A 15 22.41 18.75 -1.18
N ALA A 16 22.78 20.03 -1.14
CA ALA A 16 21.85 21.15 -1.08
C ALA A 16 21.48 21.74 -2.45
N SER A 17 22.12 21.29 -3.55
CA SER A 17 21.73 21.73 -4.90
C SER A 17 20.37 21.14 -5.30
N ASP A 18 19.63 21.87 -6.14
CA ASP A 18 18.30 21.47 -6.60
C ASP A 18 18.26 21.34 -8.14
N PRO A 19 18.20 20.13 -8.71
CA PRO A 19 18.30 18.83 -8.03
C PRO A 19 19.76 18.47 -7.67
N PRO A 20 19.99 17.63 -6.64
CA PRO A 20 21.33 17.20 -6.29
C PRO A 20 21.92 16.28 -7.35
N ASP A 21 23.09 16.65 -7.86
CA ASP A 21 23.83 15.85 -8.85
C ASP A 21 24.47 14.63 -8.17
N ARG A 22 24.10 13.43 -8.62
CA ARG A 22 24.57 12.17 -8.01
C ARG A 22 26.08 11.97 -8.13
N GLY A 23 26.67 12.41 -9.25
CA GLY A 23 28.09 12.28 -9.51
C GLY A 23 28.91 13.19 -8.59
N GLU A 24 28.50 14.46 -8.46
CA GLU A 24 29.13 15.41 -7.54
C GLU A 24 28.98 14.99 -6.08
N VAL A 25 27.79 14.51 -5.67
CA VAL A 25 27.58 13.99 -4.31
C VAL A 25 28.46 12.76 -4.03
N ALA A 26 28.51 11.80 -4.96
CA ALA A 26 29.36 10.61 -4.82
C ALA A 26 30.85 10.95 -4.76
N LYS A 27 31.29 11.91 -5.60
CA LYS A 27 32.67 12.41 -5.62
C LYS A 27 33.04 13.12 -4.32
N ALA A 28 32.19 14.01 -3.82
CA ALA A 28 32.39 14.72 -2.56
C ALA A 28 32.42 13.74 -1.37
N LEU A 29 31.48 12.81 -1.30
CA LEU A 29 31.46 11.77 -0.27
C LEU A 29 32.71 10.88 -0.34
N GLY A 30 33.14 10.49 -1.54
CA GLY A 30 34.35 9.69 -1.74
C GLY A 30 35.62 10.42 -1.29
N ALA A 31 35.73 11.71 -1.61
CA ALA A 31 36.85 12.55 -1.14
C ALA A 31 36.86 12.65 0.39
N LEU A 32 35.69 12.88 0.97
CA LEU A 32 35.48 12.97 2.41
C LEU A 32 35.85 11.67 3.16
N LEU A 33 35.51 10.50 2.61
CA LEU A 33 35.89 9.21 3.21
C LEU A 33 37.39 8.94 3.10
N ARG A 34 38.03 9.32 1.98
CA ARG A 34 39.48 9.19 1.83
C ARG A 34 40.23 10.03 2.85
N THR A 35 39.82 11.27 3.10
CA THR A 35 40.46 12.13 4.11
C THR A 35 40.33 11.56 5.53
N ARG A 36 39.30 10.73 5.79
CA ARG A 36 39.12 10.05 7.09
C ARG A 36 39.70 8.64 7.17
N GLY A 37 40.25 8.11 6.07
CA GLY A 37 40.62 6.69 6.00
C GLY A 37 39.43 5.73 6.19
N TRP A 38 38.21 6.19 5.92
CA TRP A 38 37.00 5.38 6.11
C TRP A 38 36.69 4.56 4.87
N SER A 39 36.35 3.28 5.06
CA SER A 39 35.69 2.47 4.04
C SER A 39 34.18 2.71 4.03
N ALA A 40 33.50 2.30 2.95
CA ALA A 40 32.03 2.29 2.91
C ALA A 40 31.41 1.51 4.08
N ARG A 41 32.04 0.39 4.47
CA ARG A 41 31.63 -0.41 5.63
C ARG A 41 31.83 0.35 6.94
N ALA A 42 32.91 1.12 7.08
CA ALA A 42 33.15 1.96 8.26
C ALA A 42 32.11 3.08 8.36
N LEU A 43 31.82 3.77 7.25
CA LEU A 43 30.75 4.78 7.19
C LEU A 43 29.40 4.17 7.56
N GLY A 44 29.06 3.02 6.98
CA GLY A 44 27.83 2.29 7.30
C GLY A 44 27.72 2.01 8.81
N ARG A 45 28.77 1.45 9.42
CA ARG A 45 28.77 1.19 10.88
C ARG A 45 28.63 2.46 11.71
N ALA A 46 29.35 3.52 11.36
CA ALA A 46 29.29 4.80 12.08
C ALA A 46 27.87 5.41 12.04
N LEU A 47 27.15 5.20 10.94
CA LEU A 47 25.78 5.65 10.74
C LEU A 47 24.72 4.60 11.05
N GLY A 48 25.05 3.47 11.70
CA GLY A 48 24.04 2.42 11.96
C GLY A 48 23.37 1.83 10.69
N LYS A 49 24.01 1.94 9.51
CA LYS A 49 23.53 1.39 8.23
C LYS A 49 24.36 0.19 7.78
N HIS A 50 23.77 -0.62 6.93
CA HIS A 50 24.52 -1.69 6.25
C HIS A 50 25.55 -1.08 5.28
N GLY A 51 26.74 -1.69 5.21
CA GLY A 51 27.82 -1.18 4.35
C GLY A 51 27.45 -1.10 2.86
N SER A 52 26.50 -1.92 2.39
CA SER A 52 25.99 -1.86 1.01
C SER A 52 25.25 -0.56 0.70
N THR A 53 24.57 0.05 1.68
CA THR A 53 23.89 1.34 1.52
C THR A 53 24.90 2.46 1.31
N ALA A 54 25.95 2.51 2.14
CA ALA A 54 27.05 3.45 1.97
C ALA A 54 27.79 3.24 0.63
N SER A 55 27.99 1.99 0.21
CA SER A 55 28.57 1.69 -1.11
C SER A 55 27.67 2.17 -2.27
N ALA A 56 26.35 2.07 -2.14
CA ALA A 56 25.42 2.58 -3.13
C ALA A 56 25.49 4.11 -3.27
N TRP A 57 25.67 4.83 -2.15
CA TRP A 57 25.89 6.29 -2.17
C TRP A 57 27.21 6.64 -2.85
N LEU A 58 28.30 5.93 -2.54
CA LEU A 58 29.61 6.17 -3.14
C LEU A 58 29.68 5.89 -4.65
N ARG A 59 28.84 5.00 -5.16
CA ARG A 59 28.73 4.73 -6.60
C ARG A 59 27.79 5.69 -7.32
N GLY A 60 27.03 6.51 -6.58
CA GLY A 60 25.98 7.35 -7.15
C GLY A 60 24.72 6.57 -7.57
N ASP A 61 24.62 5.29 -7.19
CA ASP A 61 23.42 4.47 -7.46
C ASP A 61 22.21 5.13 -6.79
N TRP A 62 22.39 5.55 -5.53
CA TRP A 62 21.39 6.21 -4.68
C TRP A 62 21.91 7.55 -4.17
N LEU A 63 21.03 8.55 -4.09
CA LEU A 63 21.32 9.80 -3.40
C LEU A 63 21.34 9.55 -1.88
N PRO A 64 22.40 9.95 -1.17
CA PRO A 64 22.37 9.97 0.27
C PRO A 64 21.32 10.96 0.77
N PRO A 65 20.77 10.72 1.97
CA PRO A 65 19.84 11.65 2.56
C PRO A 65 20.54 12.99 2.87
N PRO A 66 19.85 14.14 2.75
CA PRO A 66 20.47 15.46 2.95
C PRO A 66 21.06 15.67 4.36
N TRP A 67 20.53 14.98 5.37
CA TRP A 67 21.09 15.01 6.73
C TRP A 67 22.45 14.30 6.87
N LEU A 68 22.93 13.57 5.86
CA LEU A 68 24.19 12.79 5.93
C LEU A 68 25.38 13.67 6.32
N ALA A 69 25.48 14.88 5.75
CA ALA A 69 26.59 15.78 6.06
C ALA A 69 26.58 16.22 7.53
N LEU A 70 25.41 16.46 8.11
CA LEU A 70 25.28 16.81 9.53
C LEU A 70 25.60 15.62 10.44
N ALA A 71 25.16 14.42 10.08
CA ALA A 71 25.49 13.21 10.85
C ALA A 71 27.00 12.94 10.86
N ILE A 72 27.69 13.12 9.73
CA ILE A 72 29.15 13.00 9.67
C ILE A 72 29.83 14.10 10.51
N ALA A 73 29.35 15.34 10.44
CA ALA A 73 29.87 16.44 11.26
C ALA A 73 29.75 16.17 12.76
N ALA A 74 28.62 15.60 13.20
CA ALA A 74 28.42 15.24 14.60
C ALA A 74 29.37 14.11 15.04
N ILE A 75 29.61 13.10 14.19
CA ILE A 75 30.59 12.05 14.47
C ILE A 75 32.00 12.64 14.61
N ASP A 76 32.38 13.61 13.77
CA ASP A 76 33.68 14.30 13.88
C ASP A 76 33.83 15.08 15.18
N ALA A 77 32.72 15.60 15.72
CA ALA A 77 32.69 16.31 16.99
C ALA A 77 32.81 15.38 18.21
N GLY A 78 32.88 14.05 18.01
CA GLY A 78 32.98 13.06 19.08
C GLY A 78 31.64 12.69 19.71
N ASP A 79 30.52 13.05 19.09
CA ASP A 79 29.18 12.64 19.54
C ASP A 79 28.95 11.17 19.14
N GLU A 80 29.48 10.23 19.93
CA GLU A 80 29.32 8.81 19.67
C GLU A 80 27.90 8.34 20.03
N ARG A 81 27.07 8.20 18.98
CA ARG A 81 25.72 7.61 18.99
C ARG A 81 24.70 8.43 19.80
N GLY A 82 23.97 9.31 19.09
CA GLY A 82 22.71 9.83 19.61
C GLY A 82 21.78 8.67 19.95
N GLU A 83 21.16 8.72 21.13
CA GLU A 83 20.09 7.79 21.48
C GLU A 83 19.04 7.79 20.36
N PRO A 84 18.51 6.62 19.96
CA PRO A 84 17.47 6.56 18.95
C PRO A 84 16.30 7.43 19.41
N LEU A 85 16.07 8.51 18.68
CA LEU A 85 14.96 9.41 18.97
C LEU A 85 13.67 8.69 18.59
N ASP A 86 12.78 8.41 19.53
CA ASP A 86 11.43 7.97 19.18
C ASP A 86 10.55 9.18 18.81
N ARG A 87 9.27 8.92 18.51
CA ARG A 87 8.32 9.96 18.12
C ARG A 87 8.14 10.99 19.23
N GLU A 88 7.96 10.53 20.47
CA GLU A 88 7.66 11.40 21.62
C GLU A 88 8.88 12.27 21.96
N ALA A 89 10.08 11.68 21.93
CA ALA A 89 11.33 12.41 22.08
C ALA A 89 11.52 13.47 20.96
N LEU A 90 11.07 13.19 19.74
CA LEU A 90 11.13 14.16 18.63
C LEU A 90 10.16 15.32 18.85
N GLU A 91 8.91 15.02 19.20
CA GLU A 91 7.90 16.03 19.52
C GLU A 91 8.38 16.93 20.68
N LEU A 92 8.84 16.34 21.78
CA LEU A 92 9.37 17.07 22.94
C LEU A 92 10.57 17.95 22.60
N ARG A 93 11.51 17.48 21.79
CA ARG A 93 12.66 18.29 21.37
C ARG A 93 12.27 19.43 20.43
N LEU A 94 11.29 19.22 19.55
CA LEU A 94 10.79 20.29 18.68
C LEU A 94 10.08 21.38 19.48
N GLU A 95 9.25 20.98 20.45
CA GLU A 95 8.59 21.91 21.36
C GLU A 95 9.61 22.67 22.22
N ALA A 96 10.55 21.98 22.86
CA ALA A 96 11.59 22.59 23.68
C ALA A 96 12.52 23.52 22.88
N GLY A 97 12.81 23.15 21.63
CA GLY A 97 13.67 23.89 20.72
C GLY A 97 12.96 25.00 19.93
N GLY A 98 11.63 25.09 19.99
CA GLY A 98 10.83 26.06 19.25
C GLY A 98 10.89 25.90 17.73
N TRP A 99 11.05 24.67 17.23
CA TRP A 99 11.22 24.40 15.81
C TRP A 99 9.87 24.24 15.09
N ALA A 100 9.60 25.05 14.08
CA ALA A 100 8.55 24.74 13.13
C ALA A 100 8.96 23.57 12.22
N VAL A 101 7.99 22.75 11.78
CA VAL A 101 8.24 21.63 10.84
C VAL A 101 9.01 22.07 9.59
N ALA A 102 8.71 23.27 9.08
CA ALA A 102 9.41 23.84 7.92
C ALA A 102 10.88 24.17 8.22
N GLN A 103 11.17 24.74 9.39
CA GLN A 103 12.53 25.06 9.82
C GLN A 103 13.34 23.79 10.07
N LEU A 104 12.73 22.79 10.73
CA LEU A 104 13.39 21.49 10.93
C LEU A 104 13.68 20.81 9.59
N ALA A 105 12.72 20.82 8.67
CA ALA A 105 12.89 20.26 7.33
C ALA A 105 14.06 20.96 6.61
N ALA A 106 14.11 22.29 6.62
CA ALA A 106 15.20 23.06 6.03
C ALA A 106 16.55 22.74 6.69
N ALA A 107 16.61 22.72 8.02
CA ALA A 107 17.83 22.45 8.77
C ALA A 107 18.41 21.05 8.49
N LEU A 108 17.54 20.07 8.27
CA LEU A 108 17.93 18.69 7.96
C LEU A 108 18.10 18.42 6.45
N GLY A 109 17.81 19.41 5.60
CA GLY A 109 17.62 19.21 4.17
C GLY A 109 16.52 18.20 3.83
N ALA A 110 15.58 17.93 4.72
CA ALA A 110 14.48 16.99 4.50
C ALA A 110 13.26 17.71 3.90
N SER A 111 12.33 16.96 3.30
CA SER A 111 11.03 17.53 2.93
C SER A 111 10.13 17.67 4.16
N GLN A 112 9.29 18.72 4.18
CA GLN A 112 8.30 18.89 5.26
C GLN A 112 7.39 17.67 5.43
N LEU A 113 7.06 17.00 4.31
CA LEU A 113 6.28 15.77 4.32
C LEU A 113 6.97 14.65 5.10
N MET A 114 8.30 14.49 4.92
CA MET A 114 9.06 13.47 5.64
C MET A 114 9.04 13.73 7.15
N VAL A 115 9.29 14.97 7.57
CA VAL A 115 9.23 15.37 8.98
C VAL A 115 7.83 15.10 9.57
N ARG A 116 6.76 15.46 8.85
CA ARG A 116 5.39 15.16 9.27
C ARG A 116 5.11 13.67 9.40
N ARG A 117 5.73 12.83 8.55
CA ARG A 117 5.57 11.37 8.66
C ARG A 117 6.24 10.80 9.90
N TRP A 118 7.40 11.35 10.31
CA TRP A 118 8.03 11.00 11.58
C TRP A 118 7.15 11.39 12.76
N LEU A 119 6.69 12.64 12.79
CA LEU A 119 5.81 13.14 13.86
C LEU A 119 4.45 12.44 13.93
N ARG A 120 3.96 11.84 12.84
CA ARG A 120 2.71 11.05 12.85
C ARG A 120 2.92 9.56 13.15
N GLY A 121 4.17 9.13 13.39
CA GLY A 121 4.49 7.71 13.57
C GLY A 121 4.30 6.87 12.31
N HIS A 122 4.17 7.48 11.13
CA HIS A 122 4.06 6.75 9.86
C HIS A 122 5.40 6.21 9.35
N ALA A 123 6.50 6.69 9.92
CA ALA A 123 7.85 6.16 9.74
C ALA A 123 8.64 6.48 11.02
N PRO A 124 9.46 5.56 11.54
CA PRO A 124 10.37 5.91 12.63
C PRO A 124 11.39 6.94 12.11
N PRO A 125 11.72 7.98 12.90
CA PRO A 125 12.84 8.84 12.57
C PRO A 125 14.13 8.01 12.50
N PRO A 126 15.05 8.34 11.58
CA PRO A 126 16.36 7.67 11.55
C PRO A 126 17.10 7.91 12.87
N PRO A 127 17.81 6.94 13.45
CA PRO A 127 18.56 7.17 14.69
C PRO A 127 19.64 8.24 14.54
N GLU A 128 20.11 8.46 13.31
CA GLU A 128 21.07 9.52 12.98
C GLU A 128 20.43 10.93 12.96
N LEU A 129 19.10 11.01 13.01
CA LEU A 129 18.36 12.28 13.15
C LEU A 129 18.71 12.98 14.46
N ALA A 130 18.96 12.22 15.53
CA ALA A 130 19.31 12.78 16.83
C ALA A 130 20.60 13.60 16.76
N LEU A 131 21.60 13.09 16.03
CA LEU A 131 22.88 13.75 15.79
C LEU A 131 22.70 14.98 14.89
N ALA A 132 21.94 14.84 13.81
CA ALA A 132 21.67 15.95 12.90
C ALA A 132 20.87 17.08 13.58
N LEU A 133 19.93 16.73 14.46
CA LEU A 133 19.15 17.69 15.24
C LEU A 133 20.02 18.39 16.28
N ALA A 134 20.87 17.66 17.01
CA ALA A 134 21.80 18.26 17.97
C ALA A 134 22.75 19.25 17.29
N GLU A 135 23.27 18.90 16.11
CA GLU A 135 24.13 19.80 15.32
C GLU A 135 23.37 21.01 14.77
N ALA A 136 22.15 20.82 14.25
CA ALA A 136 21.28 21.92 13.83
C ALA A 136 20.95 22.86 14.99
N GLU A 137 20.76 22.31 16.19
CA GLU A 137 20.51 23.07 17.40
C GLU A 137 21.71 23.93 17.81
N ARG A 138 22.94 23.39 17.66
CA ARG A 138 24.18 24.16 17.90
C ARG A 138 24.34 25.32 16.91
N ARG A 139 23.99 25.12 15.64
CA ARG A 139 24.18 26.12 14.57
C ARG A 139 23.18 27.26 14.59
N THR A 140 21.95 27.02 15.06
CA THR A 140 20.88 28.02 15.03
C THR A 140 20.47 28.38 16.47
N PRO A 141 20.94 29.50 17.06
CA PRO A 141 20.58 29.86 18.44
C PRO A 141 19.06 29.97 18.63
N ARG A 142 18.55 29.60 19.81
CA ARG A 142 17.10 29.60 20.12
C ARG A 142 16.41 30.94 19.82
N ALA A 143 17.10 32.05 20.04
CA ALA A 143 16.61 33.40 19.75
C ALA A 143 16.31 33.64 18.26
N ALA A 144 17.06 33.02 17.35
CA ALA A 144 16.84 33.13 15.90
C ALA A 144 15.64 32.29 15.43
N ARG A 145 15.31 31.19 16.13
CA ARG A 145 14.21 30.27 15.74
C ARG A 145 12.83 30.86 16.02
N GLY A 146 12.69 31.55 17.16
CA GLY A 146 11.42 32.14 17.61
C GLY A 146 11.00 33.40 16.84
N ALA A 147 11.95 34.20 16.36
CA ALA A 147 11.68 35.46 15.67
C ALA A 147 11.05 35.26 14.28
N GLU A 148 11.41 34.19 13.57
CA GLU A 148 10.95 33.90 12.21
C GLU A 148 9.55 33.26 12.19
N ALA A 149 9.18 32.51 13.23
CA ALA A 149 7.85 31.89 13.38
C ALA A 149 6.75 32.93 13.62
N ALA A 150 7.09 34.11 14.16
CA ALA A 150 6.14 35.19 14.44
C ALA A 150 5.80 36.06 13.21
N GLN A 151 6.47 35.88 12.06
CA GLN A 151 6.42 36.83 10.93
C GLN A 151 5.66 36.36 9.66
N ARG A 152 4.82 35.32 9.69
CA ARG A 152 4.04 34.91 8.49
C ARG A 152 2.52 35.04 8.63
N PRO A 153 1.85 35.88 7.80
CA PRO A 153 0.39 35.89 7.69
C PRO A 153 -0.13 34.73 6.82
N HIS A 154 -1.32 34.25 7.13
CA HIS A 154 -2.04 33.17 6.43
C HIS A 154 -2.59 33.65 5.07
N GLU A 155 -2.05 33.18 3.95
CA GLU A 155 -2.67 33.33 2.62
C GLU A 155 -3.39 32.05 2.20
N ALA A 156 -4.65 32.20 1.74
CA ALA A 156 -5.48 31.14 1.18
C ALA A 156 -5.41 31.21 -0.36
N GLY A 157 -5.05 30.10 -1.01
CA GLY A 157 -4.92 30.01 -2.47
C GLY A 157 -6.27 29.84 -3.19
N PRO A 158 -6.43 30.40 -4.41
CA PRO A 158 -7.63 30.28 -5.23
C PRO A 158 -7.49 29.12 -6.22
N ASP A 159 -8.26 28.05 -6.05
CA ASP A 159 -8.60 27.09 -7.12
C ASP A 159 -9.76 26.21 -6.61
N ALA A 160 -10.99 26.54 -7.03
CA ALA A 160 -12.16 25.70 -6.85
C ALA A 160 -12.89 25.60 -8.19
N VAL A 161 -12.81 24.41 -8.79
CA VAL A 161 -13.40 24.03 -10.07
C VAL A 161 -14.91 23.78 -9.91
N ASP A 162 -15.66 24.20 -10.91
CA ASP A 162 -17.11 24.20 -11.03
C ASP A 162 -17.71 22.78 -11.15
N SER A 163 -18.60 22.38 -10.23
CA SER A 163 -19.36 21.12 -10.27
C SER A 163 -20.85 21.35 -9.96
N GLY A 164 -21.64 21.51 -11.04
CA GLY A 164 -23.01 22.04 -11.04
C GLY A 164 -24.07 21.34 -10.17
N ASP A 165 -23.90 20.07 -9.76
CA ASP A 165 -24.88 19.39 -8.90
C ASP A 165 -24.47 19.34 -7.42
N SER A 166 -23.18 19.52 -7.12
CA SER A 166 -22.69 19.45 -5.72
C SER A 166 -23.08 20.69 -4.92
N GLY A 167 -23.32 21.82 -5.60
CA GLY A 167 -23.73 23.08 -4.98
C GLY A 167 -25.14 23.03 -4.37
N SER A 168 -26.09 22.32 -5.01
CA SER A 168 -27.48 22.25 -4.55
C SER A 168 -27.63 21.49 -3.23
N ALA A 169 -26.99 20.31 -3.12
CA ALA A 169 -27.03 19.52 -1.88
C ALA A 169 -26.27 20.18 -0.71
N ALA A 170 -25.16 20.86 -0.99
CA ALA A 170 -24.43 21.61 0.04
C ALA A 170 -25.19 22.86 0.49
N ALA A 171 -25.91 23.53 -0.42
CA ALA A 171 -26.78 24.65 -0.10
C ALA A 171 -27.96 24.22 0.78
N ALA A 172 -28.66 23.15 0.40
CA ALA A 172 -29.76 22.59 1.18
C ALA A 172 -29.30 22.17 2.59
N LEU A 173 -28.16 21.47 2.71
CA LEU A 173 -27.60 21.11 4.02
C LEU A 173 -27.26 22.35 4.86
N ASN A 174 -26.67 23.38 4.26
CA ASN A 174 -26.34 24.62 4.97
C ASN A 174 -27.59 25.38 5.40
N GLU A 175 -28.64 25.41 4.58
CA GLU A 175 -29.93 26.02 4.89
C GLU A 175 -30.60 25.30 6.06
N THR A 176 -30.69 23.96 6.01
CA THR A 176 -31.23 23.16 7.12
C THR A 176 -30.43 23.34 8.42
N MET A 177 -29.09 23.30 8.34
CA MET A 177 -28.25 23.54 9.52
C MET A 177 -28.42 24.96 10.07
N HIS A 178 -28.52 25.97 9.21
CA HIS A 178 -28.71 27.35 9.63
C HIS A 178 -30.09 27.56 10.25
N ALA A 179 -31.15 27.04 9.64
CA ALA A 179 -32.52 27.11 10.16
C ALA A 179 -32.64 26.50 11.56
N ARG A 180 -31.87 25.43 11.83
CA ARG A 180 -31.84 24.73 13.13
C ARG A 180 -30.82 25.32 14.12
N GLY A 181 -30.05 26.34 13.74
CA GLY A 181 -28.95 26.87 14.57
C GLY A 181 -27.83 25.85 14.84
N TRP A 182 -27.70 24.83 13.98
CA TRP A 182 -26.76 23.74 14.17
C TRP A 182 -25.36 24.11 13.70
N SER A 183 -24.39 23.91 14.59
CA SER A 183 -22.98 23.87 14.20
C SER A 183 -22.63 22.50 13.57
N ALA A 184 -21.47 22.41 12.89
CA ALA A 184 -20.97 21.12 12.40
C ALA A 184 -20.84 20.07 13.52
N ARG A 185 -20.48 20.50 14.74
CA ARG A 185 -20.43 19.64 15.94
C ARG A 185 -21.81 19.28 16.49
N ALA A 186 -22.83 20.12 16.27
CA ALA A 186 -24.19 19.80 16.66
C ALA A 186 -24.75 18.71 15.73
N LEU A 187 -24.51 18.85 14.42
CA LEU A 187 -24.90 17.82 13.45
C LEU A 187 -24.11 16.52 13.66
N GLU A 188 -22.81 16.57 13.92
CA GLU A 188 -22.01 15.39 14.29
C GLU A 188 -22.57 14.67 15.52
N ARG A 189 -22.98 15.41 16.56
CA ARG A 189 -23.61 14.81 17.74
C ARG A 189 -24.99 14.21 17.44
N ALA A 190 -25.78 14.88 16.61
CA ALA A 190 -27.10 14.41 16.21
C ALA A 190 -27.02 13.14 15.35
N LEU A 191 -26.01 13.02 14.48
CA LEU A 191 -25.77 11.84 13.64
C LEU A 191 -25.01 10.71 14.35
N GLY A 192 -24.61 10.91 15.60
CA GLY A 192 -23.95 9.89 16.42
C GLY A 192 -22.55 9.46 15.94
N ARG A 193 -22.14 8.26 16.35
CA ARG A 193 -20.78 7.74 16.13
C ARG A 193 -20.61 7.26 14.69
N GLY A 194 -19.79 7.95 13.90
CA GLY A 194 -19.43 7.52 12.53
C GLY A 194 -19.20 8.68 11.55
N VAL A 195 -19.70 9.88 11.86
CA VAL A 195 -19.55 11.08 11.04
C VAL A 195 -18.68 12.10 11.77
N ASP A 196 -17.37 12.11 11.50
CA ASP A 196 -16.45 13.13 12.02
C ASP A 196 -16.84 14.53 11.50
N GLY A 197 -16.75 15.55 12.36
CA GLY A 197 -16.93 16.96 11.99
C GLY A 197 -16.14 17.42 10.75
N SER A 198 -15.02 16.77 10.41
CA SER A 198 -14.29 17.02 9.15
C SER A 198 -15.08 16.61 7.89
N ILE A 199 -15.88 15.55 7.98
CA ILE A 199 -16.77 15.07 6.91
C ILE A 199 -17.95 16.02 6.76
N VAL A 200 -18.58 16.41 7.87
CA VAL A 200 -19.66 17.42 7.88
C VAL A 200 -19.18 18.73 7.26
N THR A 201 -17.98 19.19 7.63
CA THR A 201 -17.38 20.41 7.08
C THR A 201 -17.10 20.26 5.59
N SER A 202 -16.77 19.06 5.11
CA SER A 202 -16.57 18.79 3.69
C SER A 202 -17.87 18.81 2.90
N TRP A 203 -18.96 18.27 3.45
CA TRP A 203 -20.30 18.36 2.85
C TRP A 203 -20.79 19.80 2.77
N ARG A 204 -20.68 20.55 3.88
CA ARG A 204 -21.06 21.98 3.92
C ARG A 204 -20.33 22.84 2.90
N ARG A 205 -19.08 22.51 2.61
CA ARG A 205 -18.24 23.24 1.65
C ARG A 205 -18.38 22.74 0.21
N GLY A 206 -19.27 21.79 -0.06
CA GLY A 206 -19.41 21.17 -1.38
C GLY A 206 -18.18 20.38 -1.83
N ARG A 207 -17.21 20.12 -0.94
CA ARG A 207 -15.98 19.37 -1.26
C ARG A 207 -16.23 17.87 -1.39
N ARG A 208 -17.34 17.41 -0.82
CA ARG A 208 -17.88 16.06 -0.98
C ARG A 208 -19.40 16.17 -1.16
N PRO A 209 -20.01 15.39 -2.06
CA PRO A 209 -21.46 15.31 -2.11
C PRO A 209 -21.98 14.75 -0.77
N ALA A 210 -23.04 15.37 -0.25
CA ALA A 210 -23.78 14.81 0.86
C ALA A 210 -24.44 13.50 0.39
N PRO A 211 -24.36 12.42 1.17
CA PRO A 211 -24.96 11.16 0.76
C PRO A 211 -26.50 11.26 0.81
N PRO A 212 -27.23 10.55 -0.05
CA PRO A 212 -28.70 10.64 -0.13
C PRO A 212 -29.42 10.32 1.19
N TRP A 213 -28.82 9.45 2.02
CA TRP A 213 -29.37 9.11 3.33
C TRP A 213 -29.32 10.27 4.34
N LEU A 214 -28.47 11.29 4.12
CA LEU A 214 -28.39 12.43 5.04
C LEU A 214 -29.70 13.20 5.09
N ALA A 215 -30.42 13.32 3.96
CA ALA A 215 -31.74 13.93 3.92
C ALA A 215 -32.73 13.14 4.80
N LEU A 216 -32.76 11.81 4.65
CA LEU A 216 -33.63 10.93 5.45
C LEU A 216 -33.31 11.00 6.95
N ALA A 217 -32.02 11.10 7.30
CA ALA A 217 -31.59 11.27 8.69
C ALA A 217 -32.05 12.63 9.26
N LEU A 218 -31.95 13.70 8.46
CA LEU A 218 -32.40 15.03 8.85
C LEU A 218 -33.91 15.12 8.99
N ASP A 219 -34.67 14.39 8.17
CA ASP A 219 -36.13 14.29 8.23
C ASP A 219 -36.59 13.48 9.45
N ALA A 220 -35.93 12.34 9.74
CA ALA A 220 -36.22 11.54 10.93
C ALA A 220 -35.96 12.32 12.23
N LEU A 221 -34.86 13.08 12.28
CA LEU A 221 -34.56 13.98 13.40
C LEU A 221 -35.61 15.09 13.55
N ASP A 222 -36.21 15.59 12.46
CA ASP A 222 -37.30 16.58 12.51
C ASP A 222 -38.62 15.97 12.98
N ALA A 223 -38.88 14.71 12.65
CA ALA A 223 -40.04 13.97 13.14
C ALA A 223 -39.94 13.63 14.65
N GLY A 224 -38.77 13.85 15.27
CA GLY A 224 -38.49 13.45 16.64
C GLY A 224 -38.26 11.94 16.78
N ASP A 225 -38.04 11.24 15.67
CA ASP A 225 -37.73 9.82 15.66
C ASP A 225 -36.31 9.63 16.21
N GLU A 226 -36.15 8.68 17.14
CA GLU A 226 -34.83 8.18 17.47
C GLU A 226 -34.26 7.48 16.24
N LEU A 227 -33.08 7.93 15.79
CA LEU A 227 -32.28 7.20 14.82
C LEU A 227 -31.99 5.84 15.47
N GLY A 228 -32.72 4.80 15.03
CA GLY A 228 -32.81 3.51 15.73
C GLY A 228 -31.45 2.87 16.07
N GLU A 229 -31.48 1.78 16.84
CA GLU A 229 -30.26 1.09 17.30
C GLU A 229 -29.24 0.91 16.16
N ALA A 230 -28.01 1.33 16.43
CA ALA A 230 -26.93 1.22 15.47
C ALA A 230 -26.77 -0.24 15.05
N LEU A 231 -26.87 -0.50 13.74
CA LEU A 231 -26.59 -1.82 13.20
C LEU A 231 -25.16 -2.21 13.57
N ASP A 232 -24.99 -3.29 14.32
CA ASP A 232 -23.67 -3.88 14.49
C ASP A 232 -23.19 -4.54 13.18
N HIS A 233 -21.94 -5.00 13.19
CA HIS A 233 -21.31 -5.59 12.01
C HIS A 233 -21.99 -6.87 11.53
N ASP A 234 -22.52 -7.66 12.46
CA ASP A 234 -23.09 -8.96 12.16
C ASP A 234 -24.53 -8.79 11.66
N ALA A 235 -25.31 -7.89 12.26
CA ALA A 235 -26.62 -7.50 11.78
C ALA A 235 -26.58 -6.86 10.39
N LEU A 236 -25.56 -6.03 10.10
CA LEU A 236 -25.34 -5.50 8.76
C LEU A 236 -25.04 -6.64 7.77
N ARG A 237 -24.15 -7.58 8.11
CA ARG A 237 -23.79 -8.70 7.24
C ARG A 237 -25.00 -9.59 6.95
N GLU A 238 -25.75 -9.94 7.99
CA GLU A 238 -26.97 -10.74 7.88
C GLU A 238 -28.02 -10.05 7.00
N ARG A 239 -28.27 -8.75 7.16
CA ARG A 239 -29.19 -8.00 6.27
C ARG A 239 -28.72 -7.99 4.82
N VAL A 240 -27.41 -7.84 4.57
CA VAL A 240 -26.86 -7.88 3.22
C VAL A 240 -27.07 -9.25 2.57
N GLU A 241 -26.78 -10.33 3.30
CA GLU A 241 -26.91 -11.71 2.84
C GLU A 241 -28.38 -12.10 2.61
N THR A 242 -29.23 -11.88 3.61
CA THR A 242 -30.68 -12.18 3.55
C THR A 242 -31.41 -11.31 2.54
N GLY A 243 -30.97 -10.06 2.37
CA GLY A 243 -31.47 -9.12 1.37
C GLY A 243 -31.02 -9.45 -0.06
N GLY A 244 -30.02 -10.32 -0.21
CA GLY A 244 -29.47 -10.75 -1.49
C GLY A 244 -28.70 -9.65 -2.21
N TRP A 245 -28.07 -8.75 -1.46
CA TRP A 245 -27.37 -7.58 -1.98
C TRP A 245 -25.96 -7.94 -2.47
N SER A 246 -25.59 -7.48 -3.66
CA SER A 246 -24.17 -7.34 -4.00
C SER A 246 -23.59 -6.11 -3.30
N SER A 247 -22.31 -6.15 -2.91
CA SER A 247 -21.65 -5.00 -2.27
C SER A 247 -21.61 -3.76 -3.18
N VAL A 248 -21.55 -3.96 -4.50
CA VAL A 248 -21.62 -2.86 -5.49
C VAL A 248 -23.00 -2.23 -5.50
N ARG A 249 -24.06 -3.04 -5.70
CA ARG A 249 -25.43 -2.55 -5.78
C ARG A 249 -25.90 -1.91 -4.50
N LEU A 250 -25.49 -2.46 -3.36
CA LEU A 250 -25.82 -1.85 -2.08
C LEU A 250 -25.07 -0.53 -1.89
N ALA A 251 -23.80 -0.43 -2.25
CA ALA A 251 -23.06 0.82 -2.18
C ALA A 251 -23.66 1.91 -3.10
N GLU A 252 -24.06 1.53 -4.32
CA GLU A 252 -24.80 2.39 -5.24
C GLU A 252 -26.13 2.84 -4.66
N ALA A 253 -26.94 1.91 -4.15
CA ALA A 253 -28.25 2.20 -3.57
C ALA A 253 -28.16 3.11 -2.34
N LEU A 254 -27.09 2.97 -1.54
CA LEU A 254 -26.80 3.82 -0.39
C LEU A 254 -26.11 5.15 -0.77
N GLY A 255 -25.67 5.30 -2.02
CA GLY A 255 -24.91 6.48 -2.48
C GLY A 255 -23.58 6.66 -1.76
N ILE A 256 -22.90 5.56 -1.41
CA ILE A 256 -21.60 5.56 -0.72
C ILE A 256 -20.52 4.86 -1.56
N PRO A 257 -19.24 5.21 -1.38
CA PRO A 257 -18.16 4.45 -2.01
C PRO A 257 -18.16 2.99 -1.54
N GLN A 258 -18.06 2.03 -2.46
CA GLN A 258 -18.05 0.60 -2.14
C GLN A 258 -17.02 0.22 -1.07
N ILE A 259 -15.85 0.86 -1.07
CA ILE A 259 -14.80 0.63 -0.07
C ILE A 259 -15.24 0.95 1.36
N VAL A 260 -16.17 1.89 1.56
CA VAL A 260 -16.73 2.24 2.87
C VAL A 260 -17.62 1.11 3.35
N LEU A 261 -18.54 0.64 2.50
CA LEU A 261 -19.39 -0.52 2.80
C LEU A 261 -18.57 -1.78 3.11
N ILE A 262 -17.53 -2.07 2.32
CA ILE A 262 -16.64 -3.22 2.56
C ILE A 262 -15.96 -3.12 3.93
N ARG A 263 -15.58 -1.91 4.37
CA ARG A 263 -14.98 -1.73 5.70
C ARG A 263 -15.99 -1.97 6.81
N TRP A 264 -17.25 -1.55 6.63
CA TRP A 264 -18.34 -1.86 7.57
C TRP A 264 -18.61 -3.37 7.63
N LEU A 265 -18.75 -4.04 6.50
CA LEU A 265 -18.99 -5.49 6.44
C LEU A 265 -17.85 -6.33 7.07
N ARG A 266 -16.62 -5.79 7.05
CA ARG A 266 -15.41 -6.42 7.61
C ARG A 266 -15.08 -5.99 9.03
N GLY A 267 -15.93 -5.23 9.71
CA GLY A 267 -15.66 -4.80 11.10
C GLY A 267 -14.49 -3.81 11.25
N ARG A 268 -14.06 -3.14 10.16
CA ARG A 268 -12.91 -2.22 10.19
C ARG A 268 -13.26 -0.79 10.58
N SER A 269 -14.55 -0.47 10.60
CA SER A 269 -15.10 0.82 11.00
C SER A 269 -16.57 0.62 11.29
N SER A 270 -17.12 1.23 12.34
CA SER A 270 -18.55 1.11 12.66
C SER A 270 -19.41 1.77 11.58
N PRO A 271 -20.52 1.12 11.16
CA PRO A 271 -21.52 1.79 10.36
C PRO A 271 -22.21 2.90 11.18
N PRO A 272 -22.68 3.97 10.52
CA PRO A 272 -23.45 5.02 11.19
C PRO A 272 -24.84 4.49 11.57
N PRO A 273 -25.47 4.97 12.67
CA PRO A 273 -26.75 4.46 13.15
C PRO A 273 -27.87 4.56 12.11
N GLU A 274 -27.81 5.56 11.23
CA GLU A 274 -28.79 5.82 10.17
C GLU A 274 -28.69 4.83 9.01
N LEU A 275 -27.64 4.00 8.97
CA LEU A 275 -27.49 2.96 7.96
C LEU A 275 -28.69 2.01 7.97
N ALA A 276 -29.31 1.77 9.13
CA ALA A 276 -30.48 0.91 9.24
C ALA A 276 -31.67 1.43 8.43
N LEU A 277 -31.92 2.74 8.47
CA LEU A 277 -32.98 3.41 7.70
C LEU A 277 -32.62 3.43 6.21
N ALA A 278 -31.38 3.77 5.88
CA ALA A 278 -30.90 3.80 4.51
C ALA A 278 -30.98 2.42 3.83
N LEU A 279 -30.68 1.34 4.57
CA LEU A 279 -30.85 -0.04 4.11
C LEU A 279 -32.32 -0.38 3.84
N THR A 280 -33.22 -0.03 4.77
CA THR A 280 -34.65 -0.29 4.61
C THR A 280 -35.20 0.43 3.39
N GLU A 281 -34.78 1.67 3.15
CA GLU A 281 -35.20 2.43 1.98
C GLU A 281 -34.59 1.89 0.68
N ALA A 282 -33.31 1.51 0.70
CA ALA A 282 -32.67 0.83 -0.43
C ALA A 282 -33.40 -0.48 -0.77
N GLU A 283 -33.82 -1.25 0.24
CA GLU A 283 -34.62 -2.47 0.06
C GLU A 283 -35.99 -2.16 -0.56
N ARG A 284 -36.66 -1.09 -0.15
CA ARG A 284 -37.93 -0.70 -0.78
C ARG A 284 -37.77 -0.29 -2.24
N ARG A 285 -36.70 0.45 -2.57
CA ARG A 285 -36.47 0.99 -3.92
C ARG A 285 -35.97 -0.04 -4.92
N VAL A 286 -35.09 -0.94 -4.50
CA VAL A 286 -34.45 -1.91 -5.40
C VAL A 286 -35.16 -3.27 -5.26
N PRO A 287 -35.89 -3.76 -6.27
CA PRO A 287 -36.54 -5.06 -6.20
C PRO A 287 -35.50 -6.17 -6.04
N ARG A 288 -35.82 -7.25 -5.30
CA ARG A 288 -34.88 -8.33 -4.96
C ARG A 288 -34.20 -8.97 -6.18
N SER A 289 -34.89 -9.00 -7.33
CA SER A 289 -34.34 -9.46 -8.62
C SER A 289 -33.24 -8.56 -9.19
N ALA A 290 -33.25 -7.26 -8.88
CA ALA A 290 -32.25 -6.28 -9.29
C ALA A 290 -31.13 -6.05 -8.24
N ARG A 291 -31.30 -6.56 -7.01
CA ARG A 291 -30.26 -6.50 -5.96
C ARG A 291 -29.09 -7.44 -6.23
N ARG A 292 -29.36 -8.49 -7.03
CA ARG A 292 -28.37 -9.44 -7.54
C ARG A 292 -28.01 -9.05 -8.97
N ASP A 293 -26.82 -8.50 -9.17
CA ASP A 293 -26.15 -8.76 -10.45
C ASP A 293 -25.78 -10.24 -10.50
N VAL A 294 -25.56 -10.79 -11.70
CA VAL A 294 -24.86 -12.06 -11.94
C VAL A 294 -23.77 -12.19 -10.87
N SER A 295 -23.90 -13.21 -10.01
CA SER A 295 -23.24 -13.27 -8.69
C SER A 295 -21.84 -12.62 -8.74
N PRO A 296 -21.45 -11.77 -7.77
CA PRO A 296 -20.06 -11.34 -7.65
C PRO A 296 -19.08 -12.52 -7.77
N ASP A 297 -19.51 -13.69 -7.29
CA ASP A 297 -18.79 -14.95 -7.42
C ASP A 297 -18.72 -15.44 -8.87
N ALA A 298 -19.75 -15.25 -9.69
CA ALA A 298 -19.74 -15.63 -11.11
C ALA A 298 -18.83 -14.71 -11.96
N HIS A 299 -18.77 -13.41 -11.67
CA HIS A 299 -17.81 -12.51 -12.31
C HIS A 299 -16.38 -12.80 -11.86
N ALA A 300 -16.16 -13.01 -10.56
CA ALA A 300 -14.87 -13.41 -10.01
C ALA A 300 -14.43 -14.78 -10.56
N GLU A 301 -15.35 -15.73 -10.70
CA GLU A 301 -15.10 -17.06 -11.27
C GLU A 301 -14.73 -16.97 -12.75
N THR A 302 -15.47 -16.18 -13.52
CA THR A 302 -15.16 -15.95 -14.94
C THR A 302 -13.79 -15.29 -15.10
N ALA A 303 -13.49 -14.26 -14.30
CA ALA A 303 -12.19 -13.62 -14.30
C ALA A 303 -11.07 -14.57 -13.86
N ARG A 304 -11.36 -15.48 -12.92
CA ARG A 304 -10.42 -16.50 -12.43
C ARG A 304 -10.09 -17.52 -13.52
N LEU A 305 -11.10 -18.04 -14.21
CA LEU A 305 -10.92 -18.98 -15.32
C LEU A 305 -10.15 -18.32 -16.47
N ALA A 306 -10.51 -17.09 -16.85
CA ALA A 306 -9.80 -16.31 -17.86
C ALA A 306 -8.32 -16.06 -17.47
N PHE A 307 -8.06 -15.76 -16.19
CA PHE A 307 -6.69 -15.62 -15.69
C PHE A 307 -5.90 -16.92 -15.76
N ALA A 308 -6.50 -18.05 -15.34
CA ALA A 308 -5.85 -19.35 -15.38
C ALA A 308 -5.49 -19.78 -16.82
N GLU A 309 -6.41 -19.56 -17.77
CA GLU A 309 -6.20 -19.84 -19.19
C GLU A 309 -5.10 -18.96 -19.78
N ALA A 310 -5.17 -17.63 -19.56
CA ALA A 310 -4.16 -16.69 -20.03
C ALA A 310 -2.77 -17.05 -19.47
N LEU A 311 -2.69 -17.41 -18.19
CA LEU A 311 -1.44 -17.79 -17.53
C LEU A 311 -0.85 -19.07 -18.13
N SER A 312 -1.68 -20.09 -18.36
CA SER A 312 -1.26 -21.34 -19.00
C SER A 312 -0.72 -21.13 -20.42
N THR A 313 -1.44 -20.34 -21.23
CA THR A 313 -1.03 -19.97 -22.58
C THR A 313 0.29 -19.21 -22.59
N ALA A 314 0.46 -18.22 -21.71
CA ALA A 314 1.68 -17.43 -21.63
C ALA A 314 2.91 -18.26 -21.24
N HIS A 315 2.78 -19.19 -20.28
CA HIS A 315 3.87 -20.11 -19.92
C HIS A 315 4.22 -21.08 -21.06
N THR A 316 3.23 -21.52 -21.83
CA THR A 316 3.45 -22.37 -23.00
C THR A 316 4.24 -21.63 -24.09
N LEU A 317 3.84 -20.40 -24.41
CA LEU A 317 4.54 -19.56 -25.40
C LEU A 317 5.94 -19.17 -24.95
N ASP A 318 6.14 -18.86 -23.67
CA ASP A 318 7.45 -18.54 -23.11
C ASP A 318 8.41 -19.76 -23.11
N ARG A 319 7.86 -20.98 -22.95
CA ARG A 319 8.62 -22.22 -23.11
C ARG A 319 9.01 -22.46 -24.57
N ARG A 320 8.09 -22.23 -25.52
CA ARG A 320 8.37 -22.32 -26.96
C ARG A 320 9.44 -21.34 -27.40
N LEU A 321 9.38 -20.09 -26.94
CA LEU A 321 10.42 -19.09 -27.21
C LEU A 321 11.79 -19.53 -26.69
N ARG A 322 11.86 -20.09 -25.47
CA ARG A 322 13.11 -20.62 -24.92
C ARG A 322 13.64 -21.80 -25.70
N ALA A 323 12.78 -22.72 -26.12
CA ALA A 323 13.16 -23.85 -26.97
C ALA A 323 13.68 -23.38 -28.33
N ALA A 324 13.01 -22.44 -28.98
CA ALA A 324 13.44 -21.88 -30.27
C ALA A 324 14.84 -21.25 -30.18
N ARG A 325 15.12 -20.51 -29.10
CA ARG A 325 16.47 -19.97 -28.83
C ARG A 325 17.50 -21.05 -28.59
N TYR A 326 17.15 -22.09 -27.84
CA TYR A 326 18.06 -23.19 -27.51
C TYR A 326 18.43 -24.05 -28.73
N HIS A 327 17.46 -24.33 -29.59
CA HIS A 327 17.67 -25.13 -30.80
C HIS A 327 18.25 -24.33 -31.98
N GLY A 328 18.48 -23.03 -31.82
CA GLY A 328 19.06 -22.19 -32.87
C GLY A 328 18.11 -21.97 -34.05
N GLU A 329 16.81 -21.85 -33.80
CA GLU A 329 15.81 -21.55 -34.83
C GLU A 329 16.13 -20.25 -35.59
N PRO A 330 15.65 -20.08 -36.82
CA PRO A 330 15.85 -18.85 -37.59
C PRO A 330 15.41 -17.61 -36.82
N SER A 331 16.17 -16.51 -36.97
CA SER A 331 15.91 -15.25 -36.26
C SER A 331 14.47 -14.75 -36.40
N ALA A 332 13.86 -14.91 -37.57
CA ALA A 332 12.46 -14.55 -37.82
C ALA A 332 11.48 -15.39 -36.96
N ALA A 333 11.72 -16.69 -36.78
CA ALA A 333 10.89 -17.55 -35.94
C ALA A 333 11.03 -17.18 -34.46
N ILE A 334 12.23 -16.81 -34.00
CA ILE A 334 12.47 -16.31 -32.64
C ILE A 334 11.75 -14.98 -32.41
N ALA A 335 11.76 -14.08 -33.41
CA ALA A 335 11.06 -12.79 -33.33
C ALA A 335 9.54 -12.97 -33.21
N ALA A 336 8.93 -13.79 -34.08
CA ALA A 336 7.50 -14.10 -34.01
C ALA A 336 7.11 -14.76 -32.68
N ALA A 337 7.91 -15.72 -32.20
CA ALA A 337 7.68 -16.35 -30.89
C ALA A 337 7.79 -15.34 -29.73
N ALA A 338 8.70 -14.36 -29.83
CA ALA A 338 8.87 -13.31 -28.83
C ALA A 338 7.67 -12.36 -28.80
N GLU A 339 7.13 -11.99 -29.95
CA GLU A 339 5.94 -11.15 -30.08
C GLU A 339 4.71 -11.84 -29.46
N HIS A 340 4.47 -13.10 -29.80
CA HIS A 340 3.38 -13.88 -29.20
C HIS A 340 3.53 -14.03 -27.68
N ALA A 341 4.75 -14.27 -27.19
CA ALA A 341 5.01 -14.36 -25.76
C ALA A 341 4.78 -13.01 -25.04
N ALA A 342 5.13 -11.89 -25.67
CA ALA A 342 4.87 -10.56 -25.14
C ALA A 342 3.36 -10.26 -25.07
N ALA A 343 2.61 -10.53 -26.14
CA ALA A 343 1.15 -10.38 -26.17
C ALA A 343 0.46 -11.20 -25.08
N ALA A 344 0.88 -12.46 -24.89
CA ALA A 344 0.34 -13.32 -23.84
C ALA A 344 0.65 -12.81 -22.42
N ARG A 345 1.81 -12.20 -22.19
CA ARG A 345 2.14 -11.55 -20.90
C ARG A 345 1.21 -10.37 -20.61
N THR A 346 0.89 -9.57 -21.63
CA THR A 346 -0.07 -8.47 -21.51
C THR A 346 -1.46 -9.00 -21.15
N ALA A 347 -1.93 -10.05 -21.82
CA ALA A 347 -3.21 -10.70 -21.52
C ALA A 347 -3.28 -11.21 -20.06
N VAL A 348 -2.20 -11.83 -19.56
CA VAL A 348 -2.10 -12.25 -18.15
C VAL A 348 -2.19 -11.05 -17.20
N ALA A 349 -1.52 -9.95 -17.53
CA ALA A 349 -1.52 -8.74 -16.72
C ALA A 349 -2.89 -8.06 -16.67
N GLU A 350 -3.65 -8.11 -17.77
CA GLU A 350 -5.04 -7.65 -17.86
C GLU A 350 -5.99 -8.55 -17.08
N ALA A 351 -5.92 -9.86 -17.28
CA ALA A 351 -6.74 -10.83 -16.56
C ALA A 351 -6.49 -10.78 -15.04
N LEU A 352 -5.23 -10.57 -14.60
CA LEU A 352 -4.91 -10.38 -13.19
C LEU A 352 -5.54 -9.10 -12.61
N ARG A 353 -5.54 -8.00 -13.37
CA ARG A 353 -6.19 -6.76 -12.96
C ARG A 353 -7.70 -6.96 -12.83
N ALA A 354 -8.34 -7.54 -13.86
CA ALA A 354 -9.77 -7.83 -13.83
C ALA A 354 -10.16 -8.74 -12.66
N LEU A 355 -9.39 -9.79 -12.38
CA LEU A 355 -9.61 -10.67 -11.23
C LEU A 355 -9.46 -9.93 -9.90
N MET A 356 -8.44 -9.09 -9.75
CA MET A 356 -8.26 -8.29 -8.55
C MET A 356 -9.41 -7.30 -8.35
N ASP A 357 -9.87 -6.67 -9.41
CA ASP A 357 -10.99 -5.72 -9.36
C ASP A 357 -12.29 -6.44 -9.01
N ALA A 358 -12.57 -7.59 -9.63
CA ALA A 358 -13.74 -8.43 -9.34
C ALA A 358 -13.75 -8.95 -7.89
N ALA A 359 -12.58 -9.34 -7.36
CA ALA A 359 -12.44 -9.81 -5.99
C ALA A 359 -12.29 -8.69 -4.94
N GLY A 360 -12.26 -7.42 -5.36
CA GLY A 360 -12.04 -6.27 -4.47
C GLY A 360 -10.67 -6.29 -3.78
N TRP A 361 -9.66 -6.89 -4.42
CA TRP A 361 -8.30 -7.01 -3.88
C TRP A 361 -7.43 -5.82 -4.28
N SER A 362 -6.91 -5.10 -3.27
CA SER A 362 -5.81 -4.16 -3.51
C SER A 362 -4.51 -4.91 -3.79
N ALA A 363 -3.58 -4.30 -4.54
CA ALA A 363 -2.25 -4.87 -4.79
C ALA A 363 -1.48 -5.21 -3.49
N ARG A 364 -1.62 -4.36 -2.47
CA ARG A 364 -1.03 -4.62 -1.15
C ARG A 364 -1.71 -5.80 -0.45
N GLY A 365 -3.04 -5.84 -0.48
CA GLY A 365 -3.82 -6.91 0.15
C GLY A 365 -3.52 -8.27 -0.48
N LEU A 366 -3.51 -8.34 -1.80
CA LEU A 366 -3.16 -9.57 -2.51
C LEU A 366 -1.70 -9.97 -2.28
N GLY A 367 -0.77 -9.02 -2.28
CA GLY A 367 0.63 -9.30 -1.95
C GLY A 367 0.80 -9.94 -0.56
N LEU A 368 0.10 -9.40 0.44
CA LEU A 368 0.10 -9.96 1.80
C LEU A 368 -0.50 -11.37 1.84
N ALA A 369 -1.66 -11.57 1.20
CA ALA A 369 -2.31 -12.88 1.13
C ALA A 369 -1.44 -13.94 0.42
N LEU A 370 -0.70 -13.51 -0.60
CA LEU A 370 0.21 -14.37 -1.33
C LEU A 370 1.63 -14.41 -0.74
N GLY A 371 1.91 -13.78 0.41
CA GLY A 371 3.27 -13.73 0.96
C GLY A 371 4.33 -13.19 -0.02
N VAL A 372 3.94 -12.38 -1.00
CA VAL A 372 4.86 -11.76 -1.98
C VAL A 372 4.93 -10.26 -1.75
N ASP A 373 6.05 -9.64 -2.13
CA ASP A 373 6.16 -8.18 -2.12
C ASP A 373 5.15 -7.59 -3.12
N GLY A 374 4.04 -7.07 -2.59
CA GLY A 374 2.96 -6.46 -3.38
C GLY A 374 3.39 -5.21 -4.14
N ARG A 375 4.45 -4.51 -3.71
CA ARG A 375 4.95 -3.31 -4.42
C ARG A 375 5.89 -3.68 -5.55
N LYS A 376 6.73 -4.68 -5.35
CA LYS A 376 7.72 -5.10 -6.36
C LYS A 376 7.18 -6.20 -7.24
N THR A 377 6.92 -7.37 -6.69
CA THR A 377 6.58 -8.58 -7.45
C THR A 377 5.22 -8.44 -8.14
N LEU A 378 4.18 -8.06 -7.38
CA LEU A 378 2.84 -7.96 -7.95
C LEU A 378 2.73 -6.84 -9.00
N THR A 379 3.42 -5.71 -8.80
CA THR A 379 3.48 -4.63 -9.81
C THR A 379 4.10 -5.10 -11.12
N ARG A 380 5.18 -5.89 -11.06
CA ARG A 380 5.81 -6.44 -12.27
C ARG A 380 4.88 -7.42 -13.00
N TRP A 381 4.11 -8.22 -12.26
CA TRP A 381 3.09 -9.08 -12.85
C TRP A 381 1.98 -8.26 -13.52
N ARG A 382 1.46 -7.23 -12.84
CA ARG A 382 0.41 -6.34 -13.37
C ARG A 382 0.85 -5.51 -14.59
N ARG A 383 2.14 -5.40 -14.84
CA ARG A 383 2.72 -4.72 -16.02
C ARG A 383 3.14 -5.69 -17.13
N GLY A 384 3.01 -6.99 -16.92
CA GLY A 384 3.50 -8.01 -17.87
C GLY A 384 5.03 -8.10 -17.94
N GLU A 385 5.77 -7.38 -17.09
CA GLU A 385 7.24 -7.41 -17.04
C GLU A 385 7.76 -8.80 -16.59
N GLN A 386 6.99 -9.48 -15.74
CA GLN A 386 7.30 -10.80 -15.23
C GLN A 386 6.03 -11.66 -15.23
N LEU A 387 6.14 -12.91 -15.70
CA LEU A 387 5.04 -13.86 -15.58
C LEU A 387 4.88 -14.31 -14.12
N PRO A 388 3.64 -14.36 -13.59
CA PRO A 388 3.38 -15.04 -12.35
C PRO A 388 3.73 -16.53 -12.43
N PRO A 389 4.09 -17.18 -11.32
CA PRO A 389 4.32 -18.62 -11.34
C PRO A 389 3.00 -19.38 -11.61
N PRO A 390 3.02 -20.54 -12.28
CA PRO A 390 1.80 -21.27 -12.65
C PRO A 390 0.90 -21.64 -11.47
N TRP A 391 1.48 -22.01 -10.31
CA TRP A 391 0.71 -22.32 -9.10
C TRP A 391 -0.13 -21.14 -8.60
N LEU A 392 0.13 -19.90 -9.04
CA LEU A 392 -0.61 -18.73 -8.58
C LEU A 392 -2.11 -18.86 -8.89
N ALA A 393 -2.49 -19.42 -10.03
CA ALA A 393 -3.91 -19.61 -10.36
C ALA A 393 -4.63 -20.48 -9.32
N LEU A 394 -3.97 -21.54 -8.81
CA LEU A 394 -4.50 -22.39 -7.74
C LEU A 394 -4.57 -21.67 -6.41
N ALA A 395 -3.55 -20.87 -6.07
CA ALA A 395 -3.56 -20.08 -4.84
C ALA A 395 -4.67 -19.03 -4.85
N LEU A 396 -4.90 -18.35 -5.98
CA LEU A 396 -6.00 -17.39 -6.12
C LEU A 396 -7.37 -18.08 -6.05
N ALA A 397 -7.47 -19.30 -6.58
CA ALA A 397 -8.67 -20.11 -6.47
C ALA A 397 -8.98 -20.49 -5.01
N ALA A 398 -7.97 -20.87 -4.24
CA ALA A 398 -8.10 -21.16 -2.82
C ALA A 398 -8.51 -19.91 -2.02
N LEU A 399 -7.87 -18.76 -2.27
CA LEU A 399 -8.22 -17.49 -1.62
C LEU A 399 -9.66 -17.07 -1.92
N ALA A 400 -10.15 -17.32 -3.14
CA ALA A 400 -11.54 -17.05 -3.52
C ALA A 400 -12.54 -17.98 -2.80
N GLU A 401 -12.13 -19.21 -2.44
CA GLU A 401 -12.91 -20.13 -1.60
C GLU A 401 -12.83 -19.79 -0.09
N GLY A 402 -12.11 -18.72 0.28
CA GLY A 402 -11.93 -18.30 1.66
C GLY A 402 -10.80 -19.03 2.41
N ASP A 403 -10.00 -19.85 1.72
CA ASP A 403 -8.83 -20.47 2.34
C ASP A 403 -7.79 -19.40 2.68
N GLU A 404 -7.24 -19.46 3.89
CA GLU A 404 -6.15 -18.58 4.31
C GLU A 404 -4.78 -19.20 3.99
N PRO A 405 -3.77 -18.38 3.64
CA PRO A 405 -2.41 -18.86 3.46
C PRO A 405 -1.88 -19.44 4.79
N GLY A 406 -1.71 -20.76 4.83
CA GLY A 406 -1.17 -21.46 6.00
C GLY A 406 0.33 -21.21 6.21
N GLU A 407 0.87 -21.82 7.27
CA GLU A 407 2.31 -21.79 7.52
C GLU A 407 3.11 -22.45 6.38
N PRO A 408 4.36 -21.99 6.13
CA PRO A 408 5.28 -22.69 5.23
C PRO A 408 5.40 -24.16 5.63
N ILE A 409 5.21 -25.07 4.66
CA ILE A 409 5.30 -26.51 4.91
C ILE A 409 6.77 -26.90 4.97
N ASP A 410 7.22 -27.53 6.06
CA ASP A 410 8.57 -28.08 6.12
C ASP A 410 8.76 -29.33 5.23
N ALA A 411 9.99 -29.79 5.09
CA ALA A 411 10.29 -30.94 4.23
C ALA A 411 9.69 -32.27 4.72
N ALA A 412 9.48 -32.44 6.02
CA ALA A 412 8.88 -33.64 6.58
C ALA A 412 7.37 -33.66 6.31
N ALA A 413 6.69 -32.56 6.61
CA ALA A 413 5.27 -32.34 6.34
C ALA A 413 4.96 -32.44 4.84
N LEU A 414 5.81 -31.89 3.96
CA LEU A 414 5.64 -32.03 2.51
C LEU A 414 5.73 -33.49 2.07
N ARG A 415 6.72 -34.25 2.56
CA ARG A 415 6.87 -35.67 2.24
C ARG A 415 5.67 -36.48 2.70
N ALA A 416 5.20 -36.25 3.94
CA ALA A 416 4.03 -36.92 4.48
C ALA A 416 2.76 -36.61 3.66
N ARG A 417 2.55 -35.35 3.26
CA ARG A 417 1.43 -34.96 2.38
C ARG A 417 1.51 -35.59 0.99
N MET A 418 2.71 -35.62 0.40
CA MET A 418 2.92 -36.29 -0.88
C MET A 418 2.60 -37.79 -0.80
N GLU A 419 3.06 -38.46 0.25
CA GLU A 419 2.80 -39.89 0.47
C GLU A 419 1.31 -40.17 0.70
N ALA A 420 0.67 -39.44 1.62
CA ALA A 420 -0.76 -39.56 1.90
C ALA A 420 -1.62 -39.27 0.65
N GLY A 421 -1.21 -38.26 -0.12
CA GLY A 421 -1.87 -37.87 -1.37
C GLY A 421 -1.56 -38.78 -2.56
N GLY A 422 -0.56 -39.66 -2.48
CA GLY A 422 -0.10 -40.47 -3.60
C GLY A 422 0.52 -39.64 -4.72
N TRP A 423 1.26 -38.58 -4.38
CA TRP A 423 1.90 -37.69 -5.35
C TRP A 423 3.32 -38.16 -5.69
N SER A 424 3.57 -38.40 -6.97
CA SER A 424 4.94 -38.49 -7.47
C SER A 424 5.59 -37.09 -7.49
N THR A 425 6.93 -37.02 -7.53
CA THR A 425 7.63 -35.71 -7.65
C THR A 425 7.26 -34.99 -8.95
N GLN A 426 7.06 -35.76 -10.02
CA GLN A 426 6.66 -35.24 -11.32
C GLN A 426 5.17 -34.84 -11.34
N GLY A 427 4.30 -35.65 -10.74
CA GLY A 427 2.88 -35.35 -10.58
C GLY A 427 2.66 -34.06 -9.80
N LEU A 428 3.34 -33.90 -8.66
CA LEU A 428 3.23 -32.67 -7.88
C LEU A 428 3.79 -31.45 -8.61
N ALA A 429 4.94 -31.62 -9.28
CA ALA A 429 5.54 -30.55 -10.08
C ALA A 429 4.60 -30.11 -11.22
N SER A 430 3.94 -31.07 -11.88
CA SER A 430 2.94 -30.83 -12.92
C SER A 430 1.73 -30.07 -12.36
N ALA A 431 1.16 -30.54 -11.26
CA ALA A 431 -0.02 -29.94 -10.64
C ALA A 431 0.23 -28.48 -10.19
N LEU A 432 1.41 -28.19 -9.65
CA LEU A 432 1.79 -26.83 -9.24
C LEU A 432 2.43 -26.02 -10.39
N GLY A 433 2.62 -26.62 -11.56
CA GLY A 433 3.35 -26.05 -12.69
C GLY A 433 4.75 -25.51 -12.30
N VAL A 434 5.46 -26.23 -11.44
CA VAL A 434 6.86 -25.93 -11.08
C VAL A 434 7.82 -26.94 -11.69
N ALA A 435 9.11 -26.62 -11.72
CA ALA A 435 10.12 -27.60 -12.13
C ALA A 435 10.23 -28.73 -11.10
N SER A 436 10.38 -29.98 -11.56
CA SER A 436 10.56 -31.16 -10.68
C SER A 436 11.73 -30.99 -9.70
N ALA A 437 12.82 -30.37 -10.14
CA ALA A 437 13.97 -30.04 -9.30
C ALA A 437 13.62 -29.11 -8.11
N ALA A 438 12.62 -28.24 -8.26
CA ALA A 438 12.14 -27.41 -7.14
C ALA A 438 11.51 -28.30 -6.06
N VAL A 439 10.62 -29.22 -6.45
CA VAL A 439 10.00 -30.19 -5.55
C VAL A 439 11.05 -31.09 -4.90
N THR A 440 12.06 -31.55 -5.64
CA THR A 440 13.18 -32.32 -5.08
C THR A 440 13.95 -31.52 -4.01
N ARG A 441 14.18 -30.22 -4.20
CA ARG A 441 14.81 -29.36 -3.20
C ARG A 441 13.92 -29.16 -1.97
N TRP A 442 12.61 -29.02 -2.16
CA TRP A 442 11.64 -28.94 -1.06
C TRP A 442 11.63 -30.21 -0.21
N ARG A 443 11.51 -31.38 -0.87
CA ARG A 443 11.55 -32.69 -0.19
C ARG A 443 12.85 -32.92 0.58
N ALA A 444 13.97 -32.40 0.08
CA ALA A 444 15.27 -32.51 0.71
C ALA A 444 15.52 -31.46 1.82
N GLY A 445 14.58 -30.55 2.09
CA GLY A 445 14.76 -29.48 3.08
C GLY A 445 15.79 -28.41 2.69
N ARG A 446 16.23 -28.39 1.43
CA ARG A 446 17.18 -27.37 0.94
C ARG A 446 16.52 -26.01 0.73
N THR A 447 15.20 -25.99 0.58
CA THR A 447 14.40 -24.77 0.46
C THR A 447 12.99 -25.11 0.94
N ALA A 448 12.37 -24.29 1.79
CA ALA A 448 10.98 -24.51 2.16
C ALA A 448 10.05 -23.94 1.07
N PRO A 449 8.97 -24.63 0.68
CA PRO A 449 7.89 -24.02 -0.09
C PRO A 449 7.26 -22.89 0.74
N GLY A 450 7.03 -21.73 0.10
CA GLY A 450 6.34 -20.63 0.76
C GLY A 450 4.88 -20.97 1.09
N SER A 451 4.26 -20.21 1.98
CA SER A 451 2.86 -20.34 2.41
C SER A 451 1.86 -20.40 1.25
N THR A 452 2.14 -19.72 0.14
CA THR A 452 1.28 -19.70 -1.04
C THR A 452 1.35 -20.97 -1.87
N VAL A 453 2.53 -21.60 -1.89
CA VAL A 453 2.69 -22.92 -2.50
C VAL A 453 1.97 -23.96 -1.63
N ALA A 454 2.01 -23.81 -0.31
CA ALA A 454 1.24 -24.63 0.62
C ALA A 454 -0.27 -24.52 0.39
N LEU A 455 -0.76 -23.28 0.18
CA LEU A 455 -2.14 -23.00 -0.16
C LEU A 455 -2.54 -23.65 -1.51
N ALA A 456 -1.74 -23.44 -2.56
CA ALA A 456 -1.96 -24.05 -3.87
C ALA A 456 -1.94 -25.59 -3.81
N LEU A 457 -1.07 -26.17 -2.97
CA LEU A 457 -1.00 -27.61 -2.74
C LEU A 457 -2.28 -28.14 -2.09
N GLY A 458 -2.76 -27.49 -1.03
CA GLY A 458 -4.02 -27.87 -0.36
C GLY A 458 -5.20 -27.87 -1.33
N PHE A 459 -5.28 -26.85 -2.19
CA PHE A 459 -6.30 -26.79 -3.22
C PHE A 459 -6.16 -27.91 -4.27
N ALA A 460 -4.94 -28.16 -4.76
CA ALA A 460 -4.66 -29.22 -5.73
C ALA A 460 -5.00 -30.62 -5.19
N GLU A 461 -4.73 -30.88 -3.91
CA GLU A 461 -5.07 -32.13 -3.22
C GLU A 461 -6.57 -32.39 -3.13
N ARG A 462 -7.41 -31.35 -3.02
CA ARG A 462 -8.87 -31.51 -3.01
C ARG A 462 -9.46 -31.76 -4.41
N ARG A 463 -8.81 -31.20 -5.44
CA ARG A 463 -9.37 -31.14 -6.81
C ARG A 463 -8.81 -32.21 -7.76
N THR A 464 -7.62 -32.75 -7.51
CA THR A 464 -6.98 -33.72 -8.41
C THR A 464 -7.33 -35.15 -8.00
N PRO A 465 -8.01 -35.95 -8.83
CA PRO A 465 -8.27 -37.36 -8.53
C PRO A 465 -6.97 -38.12 -8.27
N ARG A 466 -6.98 -39.07 -7.33
CA ARG A 466 -5.76 -39.81 -6.93
C ARG A 466 -5.06 -40.50 -8.12
N ALA A 467 -5.83 -40.95 -9.11
CA ALA A 467 -5.31 -41.56 -10.33
C ALA A 467 -4.44 -40.62 -11.19
N ALA A 468 -4.66 -39.30 -11.12
CA ALA A 468 -3.93 -38.30 -11.91
C ALA A 468 -2.69 -37.73 -11.20
N ARG A 469 -2.31 -38.27 -10.03
CA ARG A 469 -1.23 -37.75 -9.17
C ARG A 469 0.13 -38.43 -9.36
N ASN A 470 0.17 -39.52 -10.13
CA ASN A 470 1.36 -40.34 -10.37
C ASN A 470 2.07 -39.98 -11.67
#